data_AF-A0A4U6N4Q4-F1
#
_entry.id   AF-A0A4U6N4Q4-F1
#
_cell.length_a   1.000
_cell.length_b   1.000
_cell.length_c   1.000
_cell.angle_alpha   90.00
_cell.angle_beta   90.00
_cell.angle_gamma   90.00
#
_symmetry.space_group_name_H-M   'P 1'
#
loop_
_entity.id
_entity.type
_entity.pdbx_description
1 polymer ?
#
loop_
_entity_poly.entity_id
_entity_poly.type
_entity_poly.pdbx_seq_one_letter_code
_entity_poly.pdbx_strand_id
1 'polypeptide(L)'
;MAAVILAWNPDESQWTGTYPADVQTVRKAGVLRQAWSMTSPAALDPGVDVWFLVVGRHQAMRGLIGHGILAGISGRTATGTARLDIDVDVLLAHGDQVGMHLVAERIPELDTTEFDALVVSGSAETALRALWAEANAPEAASVFPVPGALPASAVTRIAVNSFEHDGDLRRVALAHRGSACHACGLDFEQVYGVAAADLVQVHLITPLAHIDETYSPDALVDLIPLCPSCHVVVHSRWPDPYSVEEVRALLCRSGFLRGTVLSDEQLEAEAAAARMLGA
;
A
#
# COMPACT_ATOMS: atom_id res chain seq x y z
N MET A 1 3.28 9.63 20.73
CA MET A 1 3.59 8.34 21.40
C MET A 1 5.10 8.23 21.39
N ALA A 2 5.70 7.08 21.69
CA ALA A 2 7.13 6.90 21.44
C ALA A 2 7.26 5.81 20.36
N ALA A 3 8.19 6.00 19.43
CA ALA A 3 8.60 4.97 18.48
C ALA A 3 9.98 4.45 18.86
N VAL A 4 10.34 3.27 18.41
CA VAL A 4 11.68 2.70 18.63
C VAL A 4 12.38 2.48 17.30
N ILE A 5 13.66 2.86 17.24
CA ILE A 5 14.55 2.59 16.12
C ILE A 5 15.50 1.49 16.56
N LEU A 6 15.52 0.38 15.84
CA LEU A 6 16.44 -0.74 16.06
C LEU A 6 17.59 -0.63 15.08
N ALA A 7 18.82 -0.58 15.61
CA ALA A 7 20.00 -0.67 14.78
C ALA A 7 20.17 -2.12 14.32
N TRP A 8 20.35 -2.30 13.02
CA TRP A 8 20.51 -3.60 12.40
C TRP A 8 21.80 -3.65 11.60
N ASN A 9 22.63 -4.65 11.90
CA ASN A 9 23.76 -5.01 11.07
C ASN A 9 23.42 -6.24 10.20
N PRO A 10 23.28 -6.10 8.87
CA PRO A 10 22.97 -7.22 7.98
C PRO A 10 24.02 -8.34 7.99
N ASP A 11 25.25 -8.04 8.41
CA ASP A 11 26.33 -9.02 8.53
C ASP A 11 26.23 -9.88 9.81
N GLU A 12 25.32 -9.54 10.71
CA GLU A 12 25.09 -10.24 11.99
C GLU A 12 23.81 -11.06 11.98
N SER A 13 23.75 -12.07 12.85
CA SER A 13 22.63 -13.00 12.96
C SER A 13 21.41 -12.43 13.70
N GLN A 14 21.15 -11.13 13.59
CA GLN A 14 20.03 -10.45 14.23
C GLN A 14 18.71 -10.68 13.48
N TRP A 15 18.78 -10.85 12.16
CA TRP A 15 17.63 -11.09 11.30
C TRP A 15 17.39 -12.60 11.11
N THR A 16 16.15 -13.06 11.32
CA THR A 16 15.82 -14.48 11.11
C THR A 16 15.35 -14.68 9.68
N GLY A 17 15.99 -15.60 8.94
CA GLY A 17 15.64 -15.88 7.54
C GLY A 17 16.53 -15.14 6.56
N THR A 18 16.04 -14.91 5.34
CA THR A 18 16.80 -14.24 4.27
C THR A 18 16.13 -12.93 3.91
N TYR A 19 16.81 -11.82 4.16
CA TYR A 19 16.27 -10.47 3.95
C TYR A 19 15.62 -10.25 2.57
N PRO A 20 16.23 -10.65 1.43
CA PRO A 20 15.59 -10.46 0.13
C PRO A 20 14.27 -11.23 -0.04
N ALA A 21 14.14 -12.42 0.55
CA ALA A 21 12.88 -13.18 0.51
C ALA A 21 11.82 -12.56 1.41
N ASP A 22 12.25 -11.97 2.54
CA ASP A 22 11.36 -11.30 3.48
C ASP A 22 10.82 -9.99 2.92
N VAL A 23 11.62 -9.23 2.17
CA VAL A 23 11.15 -8.09 1.37
C VAL A 23 10.02 -8.52 0.42
N GLN A 24 10.19 -9.62 -0.31
CA GLN A 24 9.14 -10.14 -1.18
C GLN A 24 7.93 -10.66 -0.41
N THR A 25 8.13 -11.23 0.77
CA THR A 25 7.05 -11.73 1.62
C THR A 25 6.21 -10.57 2.15
N VAL A 26 6.82 -9.52 2.69
CA VAL A 26 6.12 -8.32 3.14
C VAL A 26 5.39 -7.66 1.97
N ARG A 27 6.02 -7.55 0.79
CA ARG A 27 5.38 -7.00 -0.41
C ARG A 27 4.13 -7.76 -0.83
N LYS A 28 4.13 -9.10 -0.75
CA LYS A 28 3.02 -9.95 -1.19
C LYS A 28 1.94 -10.16 -0.12
N ALA A 29 2.35 -10.37 1.13
CA ALA A 29 1.45 -10.69 2.23
C ALA A 29 1.02 -9.46 3.04
N GLY A 30 1.68 -8.32 2.83
CA GLY A 30 1.47 -7.07 3.57
C GLY A 30 2.09 -7.05 4.97
N VAL A 31 2.50 -8.20 5.51
CA VAL A 31 3.12 -8.30 6.82
C VAL A 31 4.00 -9.54 6.96
N LEU A 32 5.10 -9.43 7.70
CA LEU A 32 5.93 -10.54 8.17
C LEU A 32 6.19 -10.38 9.67
N ARG A 33 6.00 -11.46 10.42
CA ARG A 33 6.40 -11.51 11.84
C ARG A 33 7.90 -11.78 11.94
N GLN A 34 8.65 -10.82 12.44
CA GLN A 34 10.06 -10.98 12.80
C GLN A 34 10.24 -10.98 14.31
N ALA A 35 11.25 -11.72 14.77
CA ALA A 35 11.58 -11.79 16.18
C ALA A 35 12.95 -11.18 16.43
N TRP A 36 13.00 -10.20 17.33
CA TRP A 36 14.20 -9.42 17.60
C TRP A 36 14.63 -9.57 19.06
N SER A 37 15.92 -9.80 19.30
CA SER A 37 16.45 -9.90 20.66
C SER A 37 16.95 -8.54 21.13
N MET A 38 16.49 -8.09 22.29
CA MET A 38 16.87 -6.79 22.86
C MET A 38 17.14 -6.90 24.35
N THR A 39 18.23 -6.27 24.80
CA THR A 39 18.55 -6.17 26.22
C THR A 39 17.73 -5.04 26.84
N SER A 40 16.99 -5.34 27.92
CA SER A 40 16.23 -4.35 28.71
C SER A 40 15.14 -3.55 27.96
N PRO A 41 14.05 -4.19 27.48
CA PRO A 41 12.96 -3.52 26.75
C PRO A 41 11.98 -2.74 27.64
N ALA A 42 12.35 -2.37 28.87
CA ALA A 42 11.41 -2.06 29.96
C ALA A 42 10.46 -0.86 29.75
N ALA A 43 10.54 -0.16 28.61
CA ALA A 43 9.73 1.01 28.28
C ALA A 43 8.94 0.88 26.95
N LEU A 44 8.81 -0.31 26.38
CA LEU A 44 8.05 -0.52 25.14
C LEU A 44 6.70 -1.18 25.41
N ASP A 45 5.64 -0.58 24.87
CA ASP A 45 4.30 -1.13 24.88
C ASP A 45 3.97 -1.74 23.51
N PRO A 46 3.21 -2.84 23.42
CA PRO A 46 2.67 -3.31 22.15
C PRO A 46 1.88 -2.22 21.43
N GLY A 47 1.99 -2.16 20.11
CA GLY A 47 1.38 -1.14 19.26
C GLY A 47 2.26 0.06 18.96
N VAL A 48 3.47 0.15 19.52
CA VAL A 48 4.44 1.19 19.11
C VAL A 48 5.06 0.88 17.76
N ASP A 49 5.32 1.94 17.00
CA ASP A 49 6.07 1.85 15.74
C ASP A 49 7.53 1.43 16.00
N VAL A 50 8.02 0.54 15.15
CA VAL A 50 9.38 0.00 15.15
C VAL A 50 10.01 0.29 13.80
N TRP A 51 11.15 0.95 13.80
CA TRP A 51 11.93 1.28 12.62
C TRP A 51 13.22 0.49 12.58
N PHE A 52 13.66 0.09 11.39
CA PHE A 52 14.93 -0.59 11.20
C PHE A 52 15.94 0.37 10.56
N LEU A 53 17.08 0.57 11.23
CA LEU A 53 18.19 1.38 10.75
C LEU A 53 19.38 0.49 10.43
N VAL A 54 19.82 0.47 9.17
CA VAL A 54 21.04 -0.26 8.78
C VAL A 54 22.27 0.51 9.25
N VAL A 55 23.12 -0.13 10.06
CA VAL A 55 24.35 0.48 10.64
C VAL A 55 25.67 -0.16 10.15
N GLY A 56 25.59 -1.22 9.33
CA GLY A 56 26.74 -2.01 8.84
C GLY A 56 27.83 -1.25 8.06
N ARG A 57 28.84 -2.00 7.57
CA ARG A 57 30.16 -1.47 7.15
C ARG A 57 30.17 -0.49 5.97
N HIS A 58 29.23 -0.60 5.04
CA HIS A 58 29.20 0.30 3.88
C HIS A 58 28.41 1.57 4.24
N GLN A 59 29.10 2.69 4.42
CA GLN A 59 28.46 3.97 4.75
C GLN A 59 27.32 4.35 3.78
N ALA A 60 27.48 4.03 2.48
CA ALA A 60 26.45 4.26 1.47
C ALA A 60 25.17 3.42 1.66
N MET A 61 25.25 2.31 2.40
CA MET A 61 24.13 1.40 2.68
C MET A 61 23.46 1.66 4.03
N ARG A 62 23.95 2.66 4.78
CA ARG A 62 23.36 3.05 6.06
C ARG A 62 22.13 3.90 5.84
N GLY A 63 21.08 3.63 6.60
CA GLY A 63 19.82 4.35 6.48
C GLY A 63 18.62 3.57 6.98
N LEU A 64 17.46 4.22 7.00
CA LEU A 64 16.19 3.58 7.37
C LEU A 64 15.77 2.63 6.25
N ILE A 65 15.44 1.39 6.60
CA ILE A 65 15.15 0.35 5.60
C ILE A 65 13.77 -0.30 5.76
N GLY A 66 13.07 -0.01 6.87
CA GLY A 66 11.77 -0.62 7.06
C GLY A 66 11.07 -0.13 8.31
N HIS A 67 9.81 -0.52 8.40
CA HIS A 67 8.91 -0.21 9.48
C HIS A 67 8.07 -1.44 9.85
N GLY A 68 7.66 -1.50 11.10
CA GLY A 68 6.74 -2.48 11.64
C GLY A 68 6.11 -2.00 12.93
N ILE A 69 5.28 -2.85 13.51
CA ILE A 69 4.57 -2.56 14.75
C ILE A 69 4.96 -3.62 15.78
N LEU A 70 5.30 -3.21 16.99
CA LEU A 70 5.57 -4.13 18.08
C LEU A 70 4.28 -4.88 18.45
N ALA A 71 4.21 -6.16 18.13
CA ALA A 71 3.03 -6.98 18.42
C ALA A 71 3.07 -7.59 19.83
N GLY A 72 4.26 -7.81 20.38
CA GLY A 72 4.41 -8.36 21.73
C GLY A 72 5.85 -8.43 22.19
N ILE A 73 6.00 -8.68 23.50
CA ILE A 73 7.29 -8.90 24.13
C ILE A 73 7.21 -10.25 24.86
N SER A 74 8.08 -11.19 24.49
CA SER A 74 8.11 -12.55 25.01
C SER A 74 9.49 -12.92 25.55
N GLY A 75 9.55 -13.96 26.39
CA GLY A 75 10.79 -14.62 26.85
C GLY A 75 11.86 -13.69 27.44
N ARG A 76 11.84 -13.45 28.76
CA ARG A 76 12.94 -12.78 29.45
C ARG A 76 13.96 -13.80 29.95
N THR A 77 15.22 -13.66 29.53
CA THR A 77 16.32 -14.46 30.06
C THR A 77 16.77 -13.92 31.42
N ALA A 78 17.55 -14.71 32.16
CA ALA A 78 18.19 -14.28 33.41
C ALA A 78 19.13 -13.06 33.21
N THR A 79 19.62 -12.84 31.98
CA THR A 79 20.46 -11.70 31.61
C THR A 79 19.65 -10.43 31.30
N GLY A 80 18.32 -10.47 31.38
CA GLY A 80 17.44 -9.34 31.08
C GLY A 80 17.19 -9.11 29.59
N THR A 81 17.62 -10.04 28.73
CA THR A 81 17.31 -10.04 27.29
C THR A 81 15.88 -10.50 27.08
N ALA A 82 15.13 -9.79 26.26
CA ALA A 82 13.78 -10.12 25.86
C ALA A 82 13.69 -10.30 24.34
N ARG A 83 12.67 -11.05 23.90
CA ARG A 83 12.30 -11.19 22.51
C ARG A 83 11.15 -10.24 22.19
N LEU A 84 11.34 -9.40 21.18
CA LEU A 84 10.31 -8.55 20.60
C LEU A 84 9.73 -9.28 19.39
N ASP A 85 8.42 -9.40 19.34
CA ASP A 85 7.69 -9.93 18.20
C ASP A 85 7.16 -8.73 17.40
N ILE A 86 7.69 -8.50 16.20
CA ILE A 86 7.45 -7.30 15.38
C ILE A 86 6.70 -7.70 14.12
N ASP A 87 5.52 -7.11 13.89
CA ASP A 87 4.79 -7.19 12.63
C ASP A 87 5.37 -6.17 11.65
N VAL A 88 6.34 -6.60 10.85
CA VAL A 88 6.98 -5.79 9.82
C VAL A 88 6.03 -5.64 8.64
N ASP A 89 5.65 -4.41 8.30
CA ASP A 89 4.67 -4.10 7.25
C ASP A 89 5.27 -3.38 6.04
N VAL A 90 6.53 -2.94 6.12
CA VAL A 90 7.29 -2.50 4.95
C VAL A 90 8.79 -2.78 5.14
N LEU A 91 9.41 -3.30 4.08
CA LEU A 91 10.86 -3.48 3.95
C LEU A 91 11.29 -3.01 2.56
N LEU A 92 12.33 -2.17 2.52
CA LEU A 92 12.95 -1.70 1.29
C LEU A 92 14.02 -2.70 0.83
N ALA A 93 14.28 -2.78 -0.47
CA ALA A 93 15.42 -3.55 -0.93
C ALA A 93 16.73 -2.90 -0.44
N HIS A 94 17.79 -3.70 -0.28
CA HIS A 94 19.10 -3.13 -0.02
C HIS A 94 19.52 -2.20 -1.17
N GLY A 95 19.86 -0.97 -0.84
CA GLY A 95 20.17 0.11 -1.80
C GLY A 95 19.11 1.21 -1.82
N ASP A 96 17.87 0.88 -1.42
CA ASP A 96 16.74 1.81 -1.44
C ASP A 96 16.51 2.49 -0.08
N GLN A 97 17.42 2.32 0.88
CA GLN A 97 17.30 2.92 2.21
C GLN A 97 17.15 4.45 2.14
N VAL A 98 16.39 5.01 3.07
CA VAL A 98 16.46 6.46 3.32
C VAL A 98 17.84 6.77 3.90
N GLY A 99 18.69 7.35 3.06
CA GLY A 99 20.12 7.47 3.33
C GLY A 99 20.43 8.18 4.65
N MET A 100 21.43 7.67 5.37
CA MET A 100 21.80 8.15 6.72
C MET A 100 22.05 9.66 6.78
N HIS A 101 22.55 10.28 5.71
CA HIS A 101 22.77 11.73 5.65
C HIS A 101 21.46 12.54 5.84
N LEU A 102 20.34 12.11 5.24
CA LEU A 102 19.03 12.76 5.40
C LEU A 102 18.47 12.51 6.79
N VAL A 103 18.69 11.31 7.31
CA VAL A 103 18.27 10.91 8.67
C VAL A 103 18.97 11.77 9.71
N ALA A 104 20.30 11.89 9.63
CA ALA A 104 21.12 12.69 10.54
C ALA A 104 20.78 14.20 10.49
N GLU A 105 20.46 14.73 9.30
CA GLU A 105 20.07 16.13 9.14
C GLU A 105 18.78 16.47 9.91
N ARG A 106 17.80 15.55 9.90
CA ARG A 106 16.48 15.76 10.52
C ARG A 106 16.40 15.26 11.96
N ILE A 107 17.22 14.28 12.30
CA ILE A 107 17.24 13.60 13.60
C ILE A 107 18.70 13.47 14.05
N PRO A 108 19.29 14.56 14.57
CA PRO A 108 20.72 14.58 14.94
C PRO A 108 21.10 13.53 15.99
N GLU A 109 20.13 13.07 16.80
CA GLU A 109 20.29 12.01 17.80
C GLU A 109 20.79 10.68 17.20
N LEU A 110 20.54 10.47 15.90
CA LEU A 110 20.94 9.27 15.17
C LEU A 110 22.36 9.33 14.60
N ASP A 111 22.98 10.52 14.53
CA ASP A 111 24.28 10.70 13.88
C ASP A 111 25.47 10.31 14.80
N THR A 112 25.32 10.49 16.12
CA THR A 112 26.48 10.56 17.03
C THR A 112 26.66 9.37 17.98
N THR A 113 25.78 8.37 17.97
CA THR A 113 25.76 7.34 19.02
C THR A 113 25.66 5.93 18.43
N GLU A 114 26.57 5.02 18.78
CA GLU A 114 26.31 3.58 18.58
C GLU A 114 25.23 3.15 19.58
N PHE A 115 24.11 2.64 19.07
CA PHE A 115 23.00 2.15 19.86
C PHE A 115 22.49 0.85 19.28
N ASP A 116 21.96 -0.05 20.12
CA ASP A 116 21.20 -1.22 19.67
C ASP A 116 19.73 -0.85 19.41
N ALA A 117 19.18 0.01 20.27
CA ALA A 117 17.83 0.56 20.15
C ALA A 117 17.78 2.01 20.66
N LEU A 118 17.03 2.86 19.98
CA LEU A 118 16.78 4.25 20.37
C LEU A 118 15.27 4.51 20.44
N VAL A 119 14.79 5.01 21.58
CA VAL A 119 13.41 5.49 21.71
C VAL A 119 13.35 6.93 21.26
N VAL A 120 12.53 7.22 20.25
CA VAL A 120 12.28 8.57 19.72
C VAL A 120 10.86 9.01 20.05
N SER A 121 10.70 10.28 20.38
CA SER A 121 9.39 10.85 20.73
C SER A 121 9.31 12.33 20.35
N GLY A 122 8.09 12.89 20.37
CA GLY A 122 7.87 14.32 20.14
C GLY A 122 8.29 14.77 18.73
N SER A 123 9.15 15.79 18.66
CA SER A 123 9.60 16.36 17.38
C SER A 123 10.46 15.41 16.56
N ALA A 124 11.29 14.59 17.21
CA ALA A 124 12.15 13.61 16.52
C ALA A 124 11.31 12.52 15.83
N GLU A 125 10.28 12.00 16.53
CA GLU A 125 9.32 11.05 15.94
C GLU A 125 8.58 11.67 14.75
N THR A 126 8.15 12.92 14.86
CA THR A 126 7.45 13.62 13.78
C THR A 126 8.36 13.82 12.56
N ALA A 127 9.62 14.20 12.79
CA ALA A 127 10.61 14.37 11.73
C ALA A 127 10.94 13.05 11.02
N LEU A 128 11.02 11.94 11.77
CA LEU A 128 11.23 10.60 11.24
C LEU A 128 10.13 10.18 10.27
N ARG A 129 8.87 10.37 10.66
CA ARG A 129 7.72 10.02 9.81
C ARG A 129 7.65 10.90 8.57
N ALA A 130 7.89 12.20 8.71
CA ALA A 130 7.91 13.12 7.58
C ALA A 130 9.00 12.73 6.58
N LEU A 131 10.21 12.45 7.07
CA LEU A 131 11.31 11.96 6.24
C LEU A 131 10.96 10.65 5.52
N TRP A 132 10.37 9.70 6.23
CA TRP A 132 9.96 8.43 5.64
C TRP A 132 8.90 8.61 4.55
N ALA A 133 7.87 9.43 4.80
CA ALA A 133 6.78 9.68 3.87
C ALA A 133 7.23 10.45 2.62
N GLU A 134 8.23 11.32 2.74
CA GLU A 134 8.82 12.02 1.59
C GLU A 134 9.68 11.10 0.72
N ALA A 135 10.40 10.16 1.35
CA ALA A 135 11.27 9.24 0.65
C ALA A 135 10.52 8.05 0.03
N ASN A 136 9.36 7.69 0.58
CA ASN A 136 8.58 6.54 0.16
C ASN A 136 7.17 7.00 -0.24
N ALA A 137 6.92 7.10 -1.56
CA ALA A 137 5.60 7.38 -2.09
C ALA A 137 4.73 6.11 -2.13
N PRO A 138 3.41 6.21 -1.94
CA PRO A 138 2.52 5.08 -2.18
C PRO A 138 2.57 4.66 -3.65
N GLU A 139 2.22 3.40 -3.92
CA GLU A 139 2.06 2.94 -5.30
C GLU A 139 1.04 3.81 -6.05
N ALA A 140 1.27 4.03 -7.35
CA ALA A 140 0.34 4.78 -8.18
C ALA A 140 -1.07 4.15 -8.15
N ALA A 141 -2.11 4.99 -8.15
CA ALA A 141 -3.51 4.61 -7.94
C ALA A 141 -3.88 4.09 -6.53
N SER A 142 -2.94 3.97 -5.60
CA SER A 142 -3.23 3.66 -4.19
C SER A 142 -3.63 4.92 -3.43
N VAL A 143 -4.66 4.78 -2.59
CA VAL A 143 -5.08 5.81 -1.62
C VAL A 143 -4.64 5.48 -0.20
N PHE A 144 -3.95 4.35 0.00
CA PHE A 144 -3.49 3.92 1.31
C PHE A 144 -2.17 4.62 1.66
N PRO A 145 -2.00 5.08 2.91
CA PRO A 145 -0.74 5.67 3.35
C PRO A 145 0.36 4.60 3.34
N VAL A 146 1.59 5.04 3.06
CA VAL A 146 2.76 4.17 3.24
C VAL A 146 2.88 3.80 4.73
N PRO A 147 3.10 2.52 5.08
CA PRO A 147 3.30 2.13 6.47
C PRO A 147 4.40 2.98 7.15
N GLY A 148 4.14 3.41 8.39
CA GLY A 148 5.02 4.31 9.15
C GLY A 148 4.81 5.81 8.89
N ALA A 149 4.17 6.21 7.78
CA ALA A 149 3.87 7.62 7.50
C ALA A 149 2.88 8.24 8.50
N LEU A 150 1.97 7.42 9.03
CA LEU A 150 1.05 7.78 10.12
C LEU A 150 1.37 6.95 11.37
N PRO A 151 1.08 7.45 12.58
CA PRO A 151 1.21 6.67 13.80
C PRO A 151 0.40 5.38 13.75
N ALA A 152 0.91 4.30 14.34
CA ALA A 152 0.22 3.02 14.42
C ALA A 152 -1.22 3.13 14.99
N SER A 153 -1.46 4.08 15.91
CA SER A 153 -2.79 4.35 16.48
C SER A 153 -3.78 5.03 15.52
N ALA A 154 -3.30 5.58 14.41
CA ALA A 154 -4.09 6.31 13.42
C ALA A 154 -4.37 5.48 12.16
N VAL A 155 -3.90 4.22 12.12
CA VAL A 155 -4.08 3.31 10.99
C VAL A 155 -4.79 2.05 11.45
N THR A 156 -5.57 1.47 10.54
CA THR A 156 -6.20 0.16 10.73
C THR A 156 -5.82 -0.72 9.56
N ARG A 157 -5.50 -1.99 9.82
CA ARG A 157 -5.28 -2.98 8.77
C ARG A 157 -6.62 -3.45 8.22
N ILE A 158 -6.77 -3.37 6.90
CA ILE A 158 -7.91 -3.92 6.17
C ILE A 158 -7.42 -5.01 5.22
N ALA A 159 -8.20 -6.07 5.05
CA ALA A 159 -7.92 -7.07 4.03
C ALA A 159 -8.34 -6.53 2.67
N VAL A 160 -7.47 -6.65 1.67
CA VAL A 160 -7.73 -6.28 0.27
C VAL A 160 -7.37 -7.46 -0.64
N ASN A 161 -7.87 -7.46 -1.87
CA ASN A 161 -7.50 -8.47 -2.86
C ASN A 161 -6.05 -8.26 -3.29
N SER A 162 -5.17 -9.20 -2.97
CA SER A 162 -3.74 -9.10 -3.27
C SER A 162 -3.45 -9.07 -4.77
N PHE A 163 -4.24 -9.76 -5.59
CA PHE A 163 -4.04 -9.81 -7.05
C PHE A 163 -4.39 -8.48 -7.72
N GLU A 164 -5.44 -7.79 -7.25
CA GLU A 164 -5.85 -6.48 -7.76
C GLU A 164 -4.94 -5.33 -7.28
N HIS A 165 -4.16 -5.58 -6.22
CA HIS A 165 -3.22 -4.64 -5.62
C HIS A 165 -1.76 -5.05 -5.86
N ASP A 166 -1.50 -6.00 -6.75
CA ASP A 166 -0.14 -6.38 -7.14
C ASP A 166 0.35 -5.43 -8.25
N GLY A 167 1.31 -4.57 -7.90
CA GLY A 167 1.89 -3.62 -8.83
C GLY A 167 2.58 -4.26 -10.05
N ASP A 168 3.08 -5.50 -9.96
CA ASP A 168 3.70 -6.21 -11.09
C ASP A 168 2.63 -6.73 -12.05
N LEU A 169 1.60 -7.40 -11.52
CA LEU A 169 0.46 -7.86 -12.33
C LEU A 169 -0.23 -6.68 -13.02
N ARG A 170 -0.42 -5.58 -12.28
CA ARG A 170 -0.98 -4.33 -12.82
C ARG A 170 -0.15 -3.80 -13.99
N ARG A 171 1.17 -3.66 -13.83
CA ARG A 171 2.05 -3.15 -14.91
C ARG A 171 1.94 -4.01 -16.16
N VAL A 172 1.92 -5.34 -16.02
CA VAL A 172 1.77 -6.26 -17.16
C VAL A 172 0.40 -6.11 -17.83
N ALA A 173 -0.68 -6.07 -17.04
CA ALA A 173 -2.04 -5.92 -17.55
C ALA A 173 -2.22 -4.60 -18.32
N LEU A 174 -1.71 -3.48 -17.79
CA LEU A 174 -1.79 -2.17 -18.44
C LEU A 174 -0.92 -2.09 -19.70
N ALA A 175 0.28 -2.69 -19.69
CA ALA A 175 1.11 -2.77 -20.88
C ALA A 175 0.43 -3.57 -22.01
N HIS A 176 -0.36 -4.58 -21.67
CA HIS A 176 -1.09 -5.40 -22.64
C HIS A 176 -2.41 -4.77 -23.12
N ARG A 177 -3.20 -4.19 -22.21
CA ARG A 177 -4.58 -3.77 -22.47
C ARG A 177 -4.76 -2.26 -22.58
N GLY A 178 -3.75 -1.47 -22.23
CA GLY A 178 -3.80 -0.01 -22.15
C GLY A 178 -4.36 0.50 -20.83
N SER A 179 -4.39 1.83 -20.69
CA SER A 179 -4.78 2.56 -19.47
C SER A 179 -6.25 2.99 -19.44
N ALA A 180 -6.97 2.87 -20.55
CA ALA A 180 -8.37 3.27 -20.62
C ALA A 180 -9.27 2.27 -19.88
N CYS A 181 -10.22 2.79 -19.10
CA CYS A 181 -11.22 1.97 -18.41
C CYS A 181 -12.02 1.14 -19.41
N HIS A 182 -12.01 -0.19 -19.26
CA HIS A 182 -12.77 -1.07 -20.15
C HIS A 182 -14.28 -0.92 -20.01
N ALA A 183 -14.79 -0.37 -18.91
CA ALA A 183 -16.23 -0.12 -18.76
C ALA A 183 -16.66 1.21 -19.41
N CYS A 184 -16.13 2.35 -18.94
CA CYS A 184 -16.59 3.68 -19.36
C CYS A 184 -15.71 4.39 -20.39
N GLY A 185 -14.54 3.83 -20.74
CA GLY A 185 -13.58 4.44 -21.66
C GLY A 185 -12.76 5.59 -21.09
N LEU A 186 -12.91 5.94 -19.80
CA LEU A 186 -12.10 6.97 -19.15
C LEU A 186 -10.63 6.57 -19.19
N ASP A 187 -9.82 7.41 -19.82
CA ASP A 187 -8.37 7.38 -19.72
C ASP A 187 -7.90 8.59 -18.90
N PHE A 188 -7.16 8.32 -17.81
CA PHE A 188 -6.77 9.36 -16.88
C PHE A 188 -5.74 10.33 -17.46
N GLU A 189 -4.81 9.84 -18.29
CA GLU A 189 -3.83 10.70 -18.93
C GLU A 189 -4.50 11.66 -19.92
N GLN A 190 -5.42 11.15 -20.73
CA GLN A 190 -6.16 11.96 -21.70
C GLN A 190 -7.02 13.04 -21.04
N VAL A 191 -7.60 12.76 -19.86
CA VAL A 191 -8.51 13.71 -19.18
C VAL A 191 -7.78 14.64 -18.21
N TYR A 192 -6.80 14.15 -17.45
CA TYR A 192 -6.14 14.90 -16.37
C TYR A 192 -4.66 15.19 -16.64
N GLY A 193 -4.11 14.70 -17.75
CA GLY A 193 -2.71 14.88 -18.15
C GLY A 193 -1.77 13.82 -17.56
N VAL A 194 -0.49 13.92 -17.90
CA VAL A 194 0.56 12.94 -17.56
C VAL A 194 0.69 12.66 -16.06
N ALA A 195 0.34 13.62 -15.20
CA ALA A 195 0.35 13.44 -13.75
C ALA A 195 -0.65 12.37 -13.27
N ALA A 196 -1.61 11.97 -14.10
CA ALA A 196 -2.64 10.99 -13.80
C ALA A 196 -2.51 9.68 -14.60
N ALA A 197 -1.46 9.52 -15.42
CA ALA A 197 -1.34 8.40 -16.36
C ALA A 197 -1.47 7.03 -15.70
N ASP A 198 -0.99 6.91 -14.46
CA ASP A 198 -0.97 5.66 -13.71
C ASP A 198 -2.07 5.57 -12.64
N LEU A 199 -3.22 6.24 -12.80
CA LEU A 199 -4.32 6.19 -11.82
C LEU A 199 -5.40 5.12 -12.08
N VAL A 200 -5.36 4.44 -13.23
CA VAL A 200 -6.28 3.33 -13.53
C VAL A 200 -5.98 2.13 -12.62
N GLN A 201 -7.02 1.45 -12.14
CA GLN A 201 -6.90 0.24 -11.33
C GLN A 201 -7.08 -1.01 -12.20
N VAL A 202 -6.70 -2.19 -11.68
CA VAL A 202 -6.97 -3.47 -12.34
C VAL A 202 -7.94 -4.30 -11.51
N HIS A 203 -8.85 -4.99 -12.19
CA HIS A 203 -9.85 -5.85 -11.58
C HIS A 203 -9.64 -7.29 -12.01
N LEU A 204 -9.76 -8.23 -11.07
CA LEU A 204 -9.68 -9.66 -11.32
C LEU A 204 -11.04 -10.19 -11.77
N ILE A 205 -11.13 -10.62 -13.03
CA ILE A 205 -12.38 -11.12 -13.62
C ILE A 205 -12.61 -12.62 -13.38
N THR A 206 -11.62 -13.31 -12.82
CA THR A 206 -11.75 -14.72 -12.44
C THR A 206 -12.77 -14.87 -11.32
N PRO A 207 -13.86 -15.64 -11.51
CA PRO A 207 -14.86 -15.83 -10.46
C PRO A 207 -14.26 -16.47 -9.21
N LEU A 208 -14.75 -16.07 -8.03
CA LEU A 208 -14.27 -16.58 -6.73
C LEU A 208 -14.28 -18.11 -6.63
N ALA A 209 -15.24 -18.79 -7.28
CA ALA A 209 -15.32 -20.25 -7.29
C ALA A 209 -14.12 -20.95 -7.95
N HIS A 210 -13.30 -20.21 -8.70
CA HIS A 210 -12.08 -20.70 -9.36
C HIS A 210 -10.79 -20.25 -8.67
N ILE A 211 -10.90 -19.53 -7.54
CA ILE A 211 -9.75 -19.05 -6.77
C ILE A 211 -9.58 -19.98 -5.56
N ASP A 212 -8.52 -20.78 -5.59
CA ASP A 212 -8.10 -21.64 -4.48
C ASP A 212 -6.65 -21.31 -4.04
N GLU A 213 -6.11 -22.09 -3.10
CA GLU A 213 -4.74 -21.89 -2.58
C GLU A 213 -3.63 -22.06 -3.63
N THR A 214 -3.93 -22.68 -4.77
CA THR A 214 -3.00 -22.92 -5.88
C THR A 214 -3.19 -21.94 -7.04
N TYR A 215 -4.22 -21.09 -6.97
CA TYR A 215 -4.51 -20.12 -8.01
C TYR A 215 -3.36 -19.11 -8.17
N SER A 216 -2.94 -18.93 -9.41
CA SER A 216 -1.95 -17.93 -9.81
C SER A 216 -2.53 -17.14 -10.97
N PRO A 217 -2.74 -15.83 -10.83
CA PRO A 217 -3.37 -15.03 -11.87
C PRO A 217 -2.44 -14.85 -13.07
N ASP A 218 -2.99 -15.00 -14.27
CA ASP A 218 -2.35 -14.54 -15.49
C ASP A 218 -2.82 -13.11 -15.79
N ALA A 219 -1.94 -12.13 -15.57
CA ALA A 219 -2.24 -10.72 -15.76
C ALA A 219 -2.76 -10.37 -17.17
N LEU A 220 -2.46 -11.18 -18.19
CA LEU A 220 -2.91 -10.93 -19.56
C LEU A 220 -4.38 -11.28 -19.75
N VAL A 221 -4.91 -12.28 -19.04
CA VAL A 221 -6.27 -12.79 -19.26
C VAL A 221 -7.19 -12.56 -18.07
N ASP A 222 -6.67 -12.57 -16.84
CA ASP A 222 -7.47 -12.50 -15.62
C ASP A 222 -7.65 -11.07 -15.10
N LEU A 223 -6.85 -10.11 -15.57
CA LEU A 223 -6.92 -8.72 -15.14
C LEU A 223 -7.38 -7.79 -16.25
N ILE A 224 -8.24 -6.83 -15.90
CA ILE A 224 -8.72 -5.79 -16.79
C ILE A 224 -8.54 -4.38 -16.19
N PRO A 225 -8.23 -3.36 -17.00
CA PRO A 225 -8.17 -1.98 -16.52
C PRO A 225 -9.58 -1.41 -16.27
N LEU A 226 -9.81 -0.86 -15.08
CA LEU A 226 -11.02 -0.12 -14.72
C LEU A 226 -10.66 1.18 -13.99
N CYS A 227 -11.41 2.25 -14.22
CA CYS A 227 -11.30 3.44 -13.39
C CYS A 227 -11.80 3.14 -11.96
N PRO A 228 -11.32 3.87 -10.92
CA PRO A 228 -11.74 3.66 -9.54
C PRO A 228 -13.26 3.67 -9.34
N SER A 229 -13.99 4.51 -10.08
CA SER A 229 -15.47 4.55 -9.99
C SER A 229 -16.13 3.29 -10.55
N CYS A 230 -15.73 2.85 -11.75
CA CYS A 230 -16.27 1.61 -12.32
C CYS A 230 -15.84 0.38 -11.50
N HIS A 231 -14.63 0.39 -10.94
CA HIS A 231 -14.14 -0.68 -10.09
C HIS A 231 -14.99 -0.82 -8.81
N VAL A 232 -15.33 0.30 -8.16
CA VAL A 232 -16.28 0.32 -7.03
C VAL A 232 -17.66 -0.19 -7.45
N VAL A 233 -18.17 0.21 -8.62
CA VAL A 233 -19.46 -0.31 -9.12
C VAL A 233 -19.40 -1.82 -9.32
N VAL A 234 -18.33 -2.36 -9.89
CA VAL A 234 -18.13 -3.80 -10.08
C VAL A 234 -18.21 -4.55 -8.75
N HIS A 235 -17.42 -4.13 -7.77
CA HIS A 235 -17.38 -4.75 -6.44
C HIS A 235 -18.58 -4.43 -5.54
N SER A 236 -19.46 -3.50 -5.94
CA SER A 236 -20.71 -3.23 -5.20
C SER A 236 -21.68 -4.42 -5.20
N ARG A 237 -21.50 -5.36 -6.14
CA ARG A 237 -22.17 -6.68 -6.13
C ARG A 237 -21.20 -7.72 -5.59
N TRP A 238 -21.17 -7.89 -4.27
CA TRP A 238 -20.41 -8.96 -3.63
C TRP A 238 -21.33 -10.13 -3.22
N PRO A 239 -20.94 -11.41 -3.36
CA PRO A 239 -19.64 -11.93 -3.79
C PRO A 239 -19.48 -12.16 -5.29
N ASP A 240 -20.48 -11.82 -6.10
CA ASP A 240 -20.47 -12.02 -7.56
C ASP A 240 -20.37 -10.67 -8.26
N PRO A 241 -19.17 -10.14 -8.58
CA PRO A 241 -19.01 -8.79 -9.12
C PRO A 241 -19.75 -8.60 -10.44
N TYR A 242 -20.12 -7.36 -10.77
CA TYR A 242 -20.65 -7.08 -12.11
C TYR A 242 -19.60 -7.35 -13.19
N SER A 243 -20.02 -7.96 -14.30
CA SER A 243 -19.18 -8.02 -15.50
C SER A 243 -19.00 -6.62 -16.11
N VAL A 244 -17.96 -6.44 -16.91
CA VAL A 244 -17.74 -5.18 -17.65
C VAL A 244 -18.93 -4.85 -18.54
N GLU A 245 -19.50 -5.86 -19.18
CA GLU A 245 -20.68 -5.74 -20.05
C GLU A 245 -21.91 -5.27 -19.26
N GLU A 246 -22.10 -5.79 -18.04
CA GLU A 246 -23.18 -5.34 -17.16
C GLU A 246 -22.99 -3.89 -16.74
N VAL A 247 -21.76 -3.47 -16.40
CA VAL A 247 -21.46 -2.07 -16.07
C VAL A 247 -21.67 -1.17 -17.28
N ARG A 248 -21.25 -1.57 -18.49
CA ARG A 248 -21.55 -0.86 -19.73
C ARG A 248 -23.05 -0.70 -19.93
N ALA A 249 -23.83 -1.76 -19.72
CA ALA A 249 -25.28 -1.69 -19.81
C ALA A 249 -25.91 -0.75 -18.76
N LEU A 250 -25.36 -0.71 -17.53
CA LEU A 250 -25.76 0.26 -16.51
C LEU A 250 -25.48 1.69 -16.96
N LEU A 251 -24.27 1.96 -17.48
CA LEU A 251 -23.89 3.27 -17.99
C LEU A 251 -24.80 3.75 -19.13
N CYS A 252 -25.14 2.86 -20.09
CA CYS A 252 -26.03 3.20 -21.20
C CYS A 252 -27.47 3.51 -20.76
N ARG A 253 -27.95 2.90 -19.66
CA ARG A 253 -29.32 3.11 -19.15
C ARG A 253 -29.44 4.31 -18.21
N SER A 254 -28.34 4.77 -17.62
CA SER A 254 -28.33 5.75 -16.53
C SER A 254 -28.22 7.18 -17.05
N GLY A 255 -29.00 7.55 -18.07
CA GLY A 255 -29.00 8.87 -18.71
C GLY A 255 -29.53 10.02 -17.85
N PHE A 256 -29.91 9.77 -16.58
CA PHE A 256 -30.51 10.78 -15.71
C PHE A 256 -29.79 10.84 -14.37
N LEU A 257 -29.29 12.02 -14.03
CA LEU A 257 -28.80 12.34 -12.69
C LEU A 257 -30.01 12.45 -11.74
N ARG A 258 -30.02 11.64 -10.67
CA ARG A 258 -31.02 11.80 -9.60
C ARG A 258 -30.89 13.21 -9.02
N GLY A 259 -31.91 14.04 -9.23
CA GLY A 259 -31.99 15.41 -8.72
C GLY A 259 -31.70 16.50 -9.75
N THR A 260 -31.33 16.16 -10.99
CA THR A 260 -31.32 17.14 -12.08
C THR A 260 -32.69 17.12 -12.73
N VAL A 261 -33.51 18.12 -12.43
CA VAL A 261 -34.72 18.37 -13.21
C VAL A 261 -34.26 18.66 -14.63
N LEU A 262 -34.80 17.92 -15.62
CA LEU A 262 -34.54 18.21 -17.02
C LEU A 262 -34.90 19.67 -17.27
N SER A 263 -34.03 20.41 -17.97
CA SER A 263 -34.42 21.72 -18.47
C SER A 263 -35.61 21.59 -19.41
N ASP A 264 -36.40 22.66 -19.56
CA ASP A 264 -37.55 22.67 -20.49
C ASP A 264 -37.12 22.28 -21.91
N GLU A 265 -35.93 22.70 -22.33
CA GLU A 265 -35.35 22.37 -23.64
C GLU A 265 -35.04 20.86 -23.78
N GLN A 266 -34.60 20.21 -22.70
CA GLN A 266 -34.39 18.76 -22.68
C GLN A 266 -35.71 17.99 -22.66
N LEU A 267 -36.72 18.48 -21.94
CA LEU A 267 -38.08 17.91 -21.96
C LEU A 267 -38.71 18.02 -23.35
N GLU A 268 -38.55 19.17 -24.01
CA GLU A 268 -39.03 19.39 -25.38
C GLU A 268 -38.32 18.49 -26.40
N ALA A 269 -37.01 18.31 -26.26
CA ALA A 269 -36.22 17.41 -27.10
C ALA A 269 -36.67 15.94 -26.94
N GLU A 270 -36.93 15.50 -25.71
CA GLU A 270 -37.44 14.14 -25.44
C GLU A 270 -38.84 13.95 -26.02
N ALA A 271 -39.74 14.92 -25.83
CA ALA A 271 -41.08 14.89 -26.41
C ALA A 271 -41.04 14.88 -27.95
N ALA A 272 -40.08 15.58 -28.56
CA ALA A 272 -39.86 15.56 -30.00
C ALA A 272 -39.37 14.19 -30.49
N ALA A 273 -38.43 13.57 -29.77
CA ALA A 273 -37.95 12.23 -30.08
C ALA A 273 -39.07 11.18 -29.99
N ALA A 274 -39.93 11.25 -28.96
CA ALA A 274 -41.09 10.36 -28.82
C ALA A 274 -42.07 10.47 -30.00
N ARG A 275 -42.38 11.70 -30.43
CA ARG A 275 -43.20 11.96 -31.63
C ARG A 275 -42.61 11.36 -32.91
N MET A 276 -41.28 11.43 -33.06
CA MET A 276 -40.59 10.87 -34.23
C MET A 276 -40.62 9.33 -34.25
N LEU A 277 -40.65 8.71 -33.07
CA LEU A 277 -40.73 7.25 -32.92
C LEU A 277 -42.18 6.71 -32.98
N GLY A 278 -43.18 7.60 -33.08
CA GLY A 278 -44.60 7.23 -33.12
C GLY A 278 -45.13 6.64 -31.81
N ALA A 279 -44.49 6.98 -30.68
CA ALA A 279 -44.89 6.58 -29.33
C ALA A 279 -45.81 7.62 -28.67
#